data_AF-T1BWL6-F1
#
_entry.id   AF-T1BWL6-F1
#
_cell.length_a   1.000
_cell.length_b   1.000
_cell.length_c   1.000
_cell.angle_alpha   90.00
_cell.angle_beta   90.00
_cell.angle_gamma   90.00
#
_symmetry.space_group_name_H-M   'P 1'
#
loop_
_entity.id
_entity.type
_entity.pdbx_description
1 polymer ?
#
loop_
_entity_poly.entity_id
_entity_poly.type
_entity_poly.pdbx_seq_one_letter_code
_entity_poly.pdbx_strand_id
1 'polypeptide(L)'
;MFQLQGWQPLGADHIAIWTGVNDVYLIKVAKPCINLSWTNSVGINPHMNQLQARFDSIHVRGMPCQIETIQKVDYRALRKSESTRGKVLDPKPMTTATDAQPVPASSGG
;
A
#
# COMPACT_ATOMS: atom_id res chain seq x y z
N MET A 1 0.02 -7.55 -13.83
CA MET A 1 1.04 -6.85 -13.02
C MET A 1 0.34 -6.15 -11.86
N PHE A 2 0.76 -6.34 -10.60
CA PHE A 2 0.33 -5.54 -9.46
C PHE A 2 0.91 -4.14 -9.65
N GLN A 3 0.07 -3.13 -9.55
CA GLN A 3 0.45 -1.74 -9.74
C GLN A 3 -0.01 -0.96 -8.53
N LEU A 4 0.93 -0.38 -7.80
CA LEU A 4 0.62 0.52 -6.70
C LEU A 4 0.24 1.89 -7.29
N GLN A 5 -1.03 2.26 -7.21
CA GLN A 5 -1.54 3.54 -7.74
C GLN A 5 -1.55 4.64 -6.68
N GLY A 6 -1.67 4.26 -5.41
CA GLY A 6 -1.68 5.20 -4.29
C GLY A 6 -1.68 4.47 -2.96
N TRP A 7 -1.37 5.18 -1.89
CA TRP A 7 -1.39 4.64 -0.53
C TRP A 7 -1.70 5.73 0.48
N GLN A 8 -2.20 5.34 1.65
CA GLN A 8 -2.45 6.26 2.75
C GLN A 8 -2.20 5.56 4.09
N PRO A 9 -1.39 6.15 4.99
CA PRO A 9 -1.26 5.64 6.34
C PRO A 9 -2.51 5.99 7.15
N LEU A 10 -3.10 5.01 7.83
CA LEU A 10 -4.29 5.18 8.69
C LEU A 10 -3.94 5.15 10.18
N GLY A 11 -2.67 4.94 10.49
CA GLY A 11 -2.14 4.85 11.85
C GLY A 11 -0.69 4.38 11.82
N ALA A 12 -0.22 3.84 12.94
CA ALA A 12 1.15 3.32 13.07
C ALA A 12 1.33 1.93 12.41
N ASP A 13 0.26 1.14 12.34
CA ASP A 13 0.25 -0.25 11.89
C ASP A 13 -0.75 -0.53 10.75
N HIS A 14 -1.54 0.47 10.34
CA HIS A 14 -2.52 0.35 9.26
C HIS A 14 -2.18 1.25 8.07
N ILE A 15 -2.30 0.72 6.87
CA ILE A 15 -2.14 1.43 5.60
C ILE A 15 -3.20 0.97 4.61
N ALA A 16 -3.79 1.91 3.88
CA ALA A 16 -4.63 1.65 2.74
C ALA A 16 -3.78 1.70 1.46
N ILE A 17 -3.99 0.76 0.55
CA ILE A 17 -3.27 0.63 -0.71
C ILE A 17 -4.27 0.54 -1.86
N TRP A 18 -4.08 1.38 -2.89
CA TRP A 18 -4.89 1.40 -4.10
C TRP A 18 -4.14 0.70 -5.22
N THR A 19 -4.79 -0.28 -5.84
CA THR A 19 -4.33 -0.91 -7.08
C THR A 19 -5.19 -0.55 -8.28
N GLY A 20 -6.23 0.26 -8.05
CA GLY A 20 -7.23 0.70 -9.00
C GLY A 20 -8.11 1.78 -8.37
N VAL A 21 -8.95 2.44 -9.17
CA VAL A 21 -9.84 3.52 -8.70
C VAL A 21 -10.81 3.06 -7.60
N ASN A 22 -11.22 1.79 -7.62
CA ASN A 22 -12.11 1.21 -6.62
C ASN A 22 -11.52 -0.04 -5.94
N ASP A 23 -10.26 -0.39 -6.25
CA ASP A 23 -9.59 -1.54 -5.66
C ASP A 23 -8.67 -1.05 -4.55
N VAL A 24 -9.16 -1.17 -3.32
CA VAL A 24 -8.50 -0.72 -2.11
C VAL A 24 -8.30 -1.90 -1.17
N TYR A 25 -7.09 -2.03 -0.66
CA TYR A 25 -6.72 -3.00 0.36
C TYR A 25 -6.36 -2.26 1.64
N LEU A 26 -7.04 -2.60 2.72
CA LEU A 26 -6.62 -2.26 4.08
C LEU A 26 -5.63 -3.31 4.53
N ILE A 27 -4.44 -2.86 4.89
CA ILE A 27 -3.35 -3.71 5.32
C ILE A 27 -2.97 -3.35 6.74
N LYS A 28 -2.87 -4.38 7.57
CA LYS A 28 -2.25 -4.29 8.89
C LYS A 28 -0.84 -4.87 8.80
N VAL A 29 0.15 -4.18 9.35
CA VAL A 29 1.51 -4.72 9.51
C VAL A 29 1.69 -5.36 10.88
N ALA A 30 2.48 -6.43 10.96
CA ALA A 30 2.69 -7.18 12.19
C ALA A 30 3.38 -6.36 13.28
N LYS A 31 4.21 -5.41 12.88
CA LYS A 31 4.85 -4.42 13.76
C LYS A 31 4.71 -3.03 13.13
N PRO A 32 4.48 -1.98 13.92
CA PRO A 32 4.41 -0.62 13.41
C PRO A 32 5.64 -0.27 12.59
N CYS A 33 5.42 0.24 11.38
CA CYS A 33 6.52 0.75 10.56
C CYS A 33 6.99 2.09 11.13
N ILE A 34 8.30 2.20 11.39
CA ILE A 34 8.89 3.46 11.80
C ILE A 34 8.66 4.51 10.70
N ASN A 35 8.14 5.66 11.10
CA ASN A 35 7.86 6.81 10.22
C ASN A 35 6.80 6.59 9.13
N LEU A 36 5.92 5.60 9.25
CA LEU A 36 4.87 5.32 8.25
C LEU A 36 4.01 6.54 7.91
N SER A 37 3.59 7.30 8.91
CA SER A 37 2.73 8.48 8.73
C SER A 37 3.45 9.69 8.11
N TRP A 38 4.78 9.72 8.15
CA TRP A 38 5.60 10.85 7.67
C TRP A 38 6.44 10.51 6.44
N THR A 39 6.30 9.30 5.89
CA THR A 39 7.07 8.91 4.71
C THR A 39 6.52 9.56 3.43
N ASN A 40 7.40 9.74 2.45
CA ASN A 40 7.04 10.23 1.12
C ASN A 40 6.91 9.12 0.10
N SER A 41 7.45 7.94 0.40
CA SER A 41 7.42 6.78 -0.46
C SER A 41 7.21 5.51 0.36
N VAL A 42 6.51 4.56 -0.26
CA VAL A 42 6.31 3.22 0.23
C VAL A 42 6.55 2.28 -0.95
N GLY A 43 7.38 1.26 -0.72
CA GLY A 43 7.57 0.15 -1.66
C GLY A 43 6.77 -1.08 -1.24
N ILE A 44 6.35 -1.87 -2.20
CA ILE A 44 5.67 -3.16 -1.97
C ILE A 44 6.28 -4.15 -2.94
N ASN A 45 6.65 -5.33 -2.44
CA ASN A 45 7.07 -6.44 -3.30
C ASN A 45 6.02 -7.56 -3.21
N PRO A 46 5.06 -7.62 -4.14
CA PRO A 46 3.98 -8.60 -4.11
C PRO A 46 4.44 -9.97 -4.62
N HIS A 47 4.03 -11.04 -3.94
CA HIS A 47 4.30 -12.40 -4.40
C HIS A 47 3.35 -12.84 -5.51
N MET A 48 3.85 -13.43 -6.60
CA MET A 48 3.02 -13.95 -7.71
C MET A 48 2.00 -12.93 -8.24
N ASN A 49 2.40 -11.66 -8.31
CA ASN A 49 1.56 -10.58 -8.81
C ASN A 49 0.31 -10.27 -7.94
N GLN A 50 0.28 -10.73 -6.70
CA GLN A 50 -0.78 -10.51 -5.73
C GLN A 50 -0.20 -10.20 -4.35
N LEU A 51 -0.94 -9.47 -3.53
CA LEU A 51 -0.54 -9.25 -2.15
C LEU A 51 -0.92 -10.46 -1.30
N GLN A 52 0.05 -11.02 -0.59
CA GLN A 52 -0.12 -12.15 0.32
C GLN A 52 0.25 -11.77 1.75
N ALA A 53 -0.69 -12.02 2.67
CA ALA A 53 -0.47 -11.77 4.08
C ALA A 53 0.64 -12.68 4.59
N ARG A 54 1.45 -12.19 5.54
CA ARG A 54 2.61 -12.86 6.15
C ARG A 54 3.80 -13.14 5.22
N PHE A 55 3.61 -13.18 3.91
CA PHE A 55 4.69 -13.40 2.94
C PHE A 55 5.25 -12.08 2.40
N ASP A 56 4.38 -11.11 2.17
CA ASP A 56 4.79 -9.82 1.62
C ASP A 56 5.11 -8.80 2.72
N SER A 57 5.89 -7.79 2.34
CA SER A 57 6.30 -6.71 3.25
C SER A 57 6.14 -5.35 2.59
N ILE A 58 5.72 -4.39 3.41
CA ILE A 58 5.72 -2.96 3.08
C ILE A 58 7.09 -2.41 3.40
N HIS A 59 7.71 -1.70 2.46
CA HIS A 59 9.03 -1.11 2.62
C HIS A 59 8.90 0.38 2.86
N VAL A 60 9.27 0.84 4.05
CA VAL A 60 9.30 2.25 4.43
C VAL A 60 10.75 2.67 4.61
N ARG A 61 11.23 3.59 3.76
CA ARG A 61 12.65 4.02 3.76
C ARG A 61 13.64 2.83 3.71
N GLY A 62 13.30 1.79 2.94
CA GLY A 62 14.11 0.58 2.80
C GLY A 62 13.99 -0.43 3.94
N MET A 63 13.22 -0.15 5.00
CA MET A 63 12.97 -1.09 6.08
C MET A 63 11.70 -1.91 5.81
N PRO A 64 11.76 -3.26 5.85
CA PRO A 64 10.60 -4.10 5.62
C PRO A 64 9.73 -4.18 6.89
N CYS A 65 8.42 -4.05 6.69
CA CYS A 65 7.39 -4.34 7.67
C CYS A 65 6.50 -5.43 7.12
N GLN A 66 6.50 -6.58 7.80
CA GLN A 66 5.73 -7.73 7.36
C GLN A 66 4.23 -7.43 7.41
N ILE A 67 3.53 -7.79 6.34
CA ILE A 67 2.08 -7.72 6.30
C ILE A 67 1.49 -8.79 7.23
N GLU A 68 0.60 -8.39 8.12
CA GLU A 68 -0.11 -9.28 9.04
C GLU A 68 -1.45 -9.73 8.46
N THR A 69 -2.26 -8.78 8.00
CA THR A 69 -3.56 -9.06 7.37
C THR A 69 -3.78 -8.16 6.17
N ILE A 70 -4.60 -8.68 5.24
CA ILE A 70 -5.05 -7.95 4.06
C ILE A 70 -6.57 -8.07 4.02
N GLN A 71 -7.25 -6.94 3.91
CA GLN A 71 -8.69 -6.87 3.78
C GLN A 71 -9.05 -6.03 2.57
N LYS A 72 -9.86 -6.59 1.66
CA LYS A 72 -10.39 -5.79 0.55
C LYS A 72 -11.47 -4.86 1.11
N VAL A 73 -11.36 -3.58 0.80
CA VAL A 73 -12.28 -2.55 1.25
C VAL A 73 -13.33 -2.31 0.18
N ASP A 74 -14.61 -2.29 0.55
CA ASP A 74 -15.67 -1.81 -0.34
C ASP A 74 -15.63 -0.28 -0.43
N TYR A 75 -14.71 0.21 -1.26
CA TYR A 75 -14.47 1.64 -1.44
C TYR A 75 -15.68 2.37 -2.04
N ARG A 76 -16.54 1.65 -2.78
CA ARG A 76 -17.78 2.21 -3.33
C ARG A 76 -18.81 2.45 -2.24
N ALA A 77 -18.97 1.50 -1.32
CA ALA A 77 -19.83 1.68 -0.15
C ALA A 77 -19.34 2.82 0.74
N LEU A 78 -18.03 2.89 1.00
CA LEU A 78 -17.44 3.99 1.76
C LEU A 78 -17.75 5.33 1.11
N ARG A 79 -17.39 5.56 -0.16
CA ARG A 79 -17.65 6.84 -0.84
C ARG A 79 -19.13 7.24 -0.87
N LYS A 80 -20.07 6.29 -0.82
CA LYS A 80 -21.50 6.59 -0.71
C LYS A 80 -21.91 7.01 0.70
N SER A 81 -21.30 6.45 1.74
CA SER A 81 -21.52 6.85 3.13
C SER A 81 -20.78 8.14 3.52
N GLU A 82 -19.69 8.48 2.82
CA GLU A 82 -18.88 9.69 3.02
C GLU A 82 -19.66 11.00 2.84
N SER A 83 -20.75 11.01 2.06
CA SER A 83 -21.64 12.19 1.96
C SER A 83 -22.26 12.60 3.30
N THR A 84 -22.19 11.74 4.33
CA THR A 84 -22.89 11.94 5.60
C THR A 84 -21.95 11.99 6.82
N ARG A 85 -20.70 11.51 6.76
CA ARG A 85 -19.77 11.48 7.93
C ARG A 85 -18.28 11.35 7.53
N GLY A 86 -17.56 12.47 7.50
CA GLY A 86 -16.15 12.61 7.94
C GLY A 86 -14.99 11.95 7.15
N LYS A 87 -14.08 12.81 6.67
CA LYS A 87 -12.69 12.59 6.18
C LYS A 87 -12.45 11.34 5.31
N VAL A 88 -12.64 11.56 4.00
CA VAL A 88 -12.29 10.63 2.93
C VAL A 88 -10.83 10.22 3.03
N LEU A 89 -10.55 8.96 2.67
CA LEU A 89 -9.20 8.52 2.38
C LEU A 89 -8.64 9.39 1.23
N ASP A 90 -7.66 10.23 1.51
CA ASP A 90 -6.94 11.09 0.59
C ASP A 90 -5.63 10.39 0.18
N PRO A 91 -5.65 9.43 -0.77
CA PRO A 91 -4.46 8.67 -1.13
C PRO A 91 -3.33 9.61 -1.52
N LYS A 92 -2.15 9.41 -0.92
CA LYS A 92 -0.95 10.10 -1.35
C LYS A 92 -0.65 9.63 -2.78
N PRO A 93 -0.69 10.54 -3.78
CA PRO A 93 -0.30 10.16 -5.13
C PRO A 93 1.17 9.78 -5.09
N MET A 94 1.48 8.63 -5.66
CA MET A 94 2.86 8.29 -6.00
C MET A 94 3.22 9.25 -7.13
N THR A 95 3.96 10.31 -6.81
CA THR A 95 4.22 11.42 -7.74
C THR A 95 4.90 10.90 -8.99
N THR A 96 4.14 10.87 -10.09
CA THR A 96 4.57 10.63 -11.48
C THR A 96 5.17 9.25 -11.76
N ALA A 97 4.70 8.63 -12.85
CA ALA A 97 5.08 7.34 -13.38
C ALA A 97 6.54 7.26 -13.89
N THR A 98 7.52 7.61 -13.06
CA THR A 98 8.97 7.49 -13.35
C THR A 98 9.70 6.56 -12.39
N ASP A 99 9.15 6.25 -11.20
CA ASP A 99 9.68 5.20 -10.32
C ASP A 99 8.94 3.87 -10.51
N ALA A 100 8.76 3.47 -11.78
CA ALA A 100 8.64 2.06 -12.09
C ALA A 100 9.98 1.44 -11.70
N GLN A 101 10.08 0.92 -10.47
CA GLN A 101 11.26 0.21 -10.00
C GLN A 101 11.69 -0.80 -11.08
N PRO A 102 12.85 -0.62 -11.71
CA PRO A 102 13.45 -1.71 -12.46
C PRO A 102 13.84 -2.72 -11.39
N VAL A 103 13.23 -3.90 -11.41
CA VAL A 103 13.91 -5.06 -10.83
C VAL A 103 15.20 -5.20 -11.63
N PRO A 104 16.41 -5.05 -11.04
CA PRO A 104 17.59 -5.47 -11.77
C PRO A 104 17.48 -6.98 -11.92
N ALA A 105 17.22 -7.43 -13.15
CA ALA A 105 17.49 -8.79 -13.55
C ALA A 105 19.01 -8.99 -13.46
N SER A 106 19.50 -9.40 -12.29
CA SER A 106 20.89 -9.80 -12.14
C SER A 106 21.11 -11.05 -12.99
N SER A 107 21.76 -10.84 -14.12
CA SER A 107 22.34 -11.83 -15.02
C SER A 107 23.82 -11.98 -14.67
N GLY A 108 24.35 -13.20 -14.77
CA GLY A 108 25.79 -13.50 -14.71
C GLY A 108 26.12 -14.66 -13.75
N GLY A 109 26.72 -15.78 -14.19
CA GLY A 109 27.23 -16.13 -15.51
C GLY A 109 27.55 -17.62 -15.61
#